data_AF-A0A9E4VZR1-F1
#
_entry.id   AF-A0A9E4VZR1-F1
#
_cell.length_a   1.000
_cell.length_b   1.000
_cell.length_c   1.000
_cell.angle_alpha   90.00
_cell.angle_beta   90.00
_cell.angle_gamma   90.00
#
_symmetry.space_group_name_H-M   'P 1'
#
loop_
_entity.id
_entity.type
_entity.pdbx_description
1 polymer ?
#
loop_
_entity_poly.entity_id
_entity_poly.type
_entity_poly.pdbx_seq_one_letter_code
_entity_poly.pdbx_strand_id
1 'polypeptide(L)'
;MELARILRRHPDAEITSVTGRSLAGQKLGDAFPHLSDIDLTITEDITESVDVVFSALPHAASAERLGQALASGIKAIDISADFRLRDVAEYESWYNITHPCP
;
A
#
# COMPACT_ATOMS: atom_id res chain seq x y z
N MET A 1 -2.66 -0.93 -9.56
CA MET A 1 -3.24 -1.64 -10.72
C MET A 1 -2.57 -2.96 -11.00
N GLU A 2 -1.28 -2.96 -11.37
CA GLU A 2 -0.60 -4.20 -11.78
C GLU A 2 -0.47 -5.24 -10.65
N LEU A 3 -0.19 -4.81 -9.42
CA LEU A 3 -0.16 -5.71 -8.27
C LEU A 3 -1.49 -6.45 -8.08
N ALA A 4 -2.63 -5.75 -8.12
CA ALA A 4 -3.95 -6.37 -8.01
C ALA A 4 -4.20 -7.36 -9.15
N ARG A 5 -3.75 -7.05 -10.37
CA ARG A 5 -3.82 -7.95 -11.54
C ARG A 5 -3.02 -9.26 -11.33
N ILE A 6 -1.90 -9.19 -10.62
CA ILE A 6 -1.07 -10.35 -10.28
C ILE A 6 -1.70 -11.13 -9.12
N LEU A 7 -2.03 -10.45 -8.02
CA LEU A 7 -2.55 -11.07 -6.80
C LEU A 7 -3.89 -11.77 -7.01
N ARG A 8 -4.79 -11.23 -7.85
CA ARG A 8 -6.07 -11.90 -8.16
C ARG A 8 -5.92 -13.29 -8.80
N ARG A 9 -4.73 -13.63 -9.30
CA ARG A 9 -4.41 -14.94 -9.90
C ARG A 9 -3.54 -15.81 -8.99
N HIS A 10 -3.18 -15.31 -7.81
CA HIS A 10 -2.31 -16.00 -6.88
C HIS A 10 -3.12 -17.01 -6.07
N PRO A 11 -2.76 -18.30 -6.05
CA PRO A 11 -3.57 -19.33 -5.39
C PRO A 11 -3.65 -19.17 -3.86
N ASP A 12 -2.61 -18.59 -3.26
CA ASP A 12 -2.47 -18.46 -1.80
C ASP A 12 -2.60 -17.00 -1.31
N ALA A 13 -3.19 -16.11 -2.11
CA ALA A 13 -3.41 -14.72 -1.69
C ALA A 13 -4.77 -14.22 -2.16
N GLU A 14 -5.43 -13.47 -1.29
CA GLU A 14 -6.71 -12.83 -1.55
C GLU A 14 -6.57 -11.32 -1.33
N ILE A 15 -7.16 -10.54 -2.24
CA ILE A 15 -7.25 -9.09 -2.06
C ILE A 15 -8.51 -8.82 -1.26
N THR A 16 -8.34 -8.42 0.01
CA THR A 16 -9.46 -8.15 0.92
C THR A 16 -9.77 -6.65 1.06
N SER A 17 -8.80 -5.79 0.77
CA SER A 17 -8.95 -4.34 0.87
C SER A 17 -8.17 -3.60 -0.21
N VAL A 18 -8.70 -2.47 -0.68
CA VAL A 18 -8.07 -1.57 -1.65
C VAL A 18 -8.28 -0.13 -1.22
N THR A 19 -7.19 0.64 -1.11
CA THR A 19 -7.25 2.03 -0.62
C THR A 19 -6.89 3.05 -1.68
N GLY A 20 -7.48 4.25 -1.59
CA GLY A 20 -7.20 5.37 -2.48
C GLY A 20 -8.10 6.58 -2.21
N ARG A 21 -7.51 7.76 -2.05
CA ARG A 21 -8.24 8.99 -1.68
C ARG A 21 -9.13 9.53 -2.80
N SER A 22 -8.63 9.62 -4.03
CA SER A 22 -9.34 10.27 -5.14
C SER A 22 -10.54 9.50 -5.66
N LEU A 23 -10.60 8.19 -5.39
CA LEU A 23 -11.62 7.26 -5.89
C LEU A 23 -12.37 6.57 -4.75
N ALA A 24 -12.21 7.05 -3.51
CA ALA A 24 -12.88 6.49 -2.35
C ALA A 24 -14.41 6.47 -2.55
N GLY A 25 -15.04 5.37 -2.14
CA GLY A 25 -16.47 5.13 -2.30
C GLY A 25 -16.88 4.53 -3.66
N GLN A 26 -15.98 4.48 -4.65
CA GLN A 26 -16.26 3.81 -5.93
C GLN A 26 -15.94 2.32 -5.86
N LYS A 27 -16.67 1.50 -6.63
CA LYS A 27 -16.29 0.11 -6.84
C LYS A 27 -14.99 0.04 -7.64
N LEU A 28 -14.12 -0.91 -7.30
CA LEU A 28 -12.82 -1.07 -7.94
C LEU A 28 -12.97 -1.32 -9.45
N GLY A 29 -13.96 -2.12 -9.84
CA GLY A 29 -14.29 -2.41 -11.24
C GLY A 29 -14.74 -1.18 -12.03
N ASP A 30 -15.45 -0.24 -11.40
CA ASP A 30 -15.92 0.99 -12.05
C ASP A 30 -14.74 1.94 -12.33
N ALA A 31 -13.86 2.09 -11.35
CA ALA A 31 -12.63 2.87 -11.49
C ALA A 31 -11.65 2.22 -12.47
N PHE A 32 -11.61 0.88 -12.49
CA PHE A 32 -10.64 0.10 -13.26
C PHE A 32 -11.28 -1.15 -13.89
N PRO A 33 -11.84 -1.03 -15.10
CA PRO A 33 -12.64 -2.11 -15.72
C PRO A 33 -11.92 -3.45 -15.88
N HIS A 34 -10.59 -3.48 -15.96
CA HIS A 34 -9.83 -4.72 -16.06
C HIS A 34 -9.73 -5.52 -14.74
N LEU A 35 -10.21 -4.94 -13.63
CA LEU A 35 -10.33 -5.56 -12.31
C LEU A 35 -11.81 -5.73 -11.88
N SER A 36 -12.75 -5.73 -12.84
CA SER A 36 -14.19 -5.82 -12.55
C SER A 36 -14.63 -7.13 -11.89
N ASP A 37 -13.77 -8.15 -11.89
CA ASP A 37 -13.96 -9.42 -11.21
C ASP A 37 -13.71 -9.35 -9.69
N ILE A 38 -13.15 -8.24 -9.20
CA ILE A 38 -12.90 -8.00 -7.78
C ILE A 38 -14.01 -7.09 -7.23
N ASP A 39 -14.92 -7.66 -6.44
CA ASP A 39 -16.04 -6.93 -5.84
C ASP A 39 -15.63 -6.22 -4.54
N LEU A 40 -14.74 -5.23 -4.67
CA LEU A 40 -14.33 -4.36 -3.57
C LEU A 40 -14.67 -2.89 -3.85
N THR A 41 -14.93 -2.16 -2.78
CA THR A 41 -15.05 -0.70 -2.81
C THR A 41 -13.72 -0.09 -2.37
N ILE A 42 -13.26 0.94 -3.07
CA ILE A 42 -12.07 1.69 -2.70
C ILE A 42 -12.36 2.50 -1.44
N THR A 43 -11.55 2.34 -0.40
CA THR A 43 -11.67 3.09 0.87
C THR A 43 -10.51 4.06 1.04
N GLU A 44 -10.61 5.03 1.95
CA GLU A 44 -9.47 5.91 2.24
C GLU A 44 -8.39 5.21 3.07
N ASP A 45 -8.82 4.31 3.97
CA ASP A 45 -8.00 3.58 4.91
C ASP A 45 -8.37 2.09 4.92
N ILE A 46 -7.45 1.27 5.44
CA ILE A 46 -7.71 -0.15 5.66
C ILE A 46 -8.63 -0.29 6.88
N THR A 47 -9.83 -0.80 6.66
CA THR A 47 -10.87 -0.92 7.70
C THR A 47 -10.98 -2.33 8.27
N GLU A 48 -10.33 -3.30 7.64
CA GLU A 48 -10.41 -4.72 7.99
C GLU A 48 -9.03 -5.27 8.36
N SER A 49 -9.00 -6.38 9.10
CA SER A 49 -7.75 -7.05 9.44
C SER A 49 -7.12 -7.66 8.18
N VAL A 50 -5.82 -7.45 8.00
CA VAL A 50 -5.04 -7.99 6.88
C VAL A 50 -3.74 -8.57 7.38
N ASP A 51 -3.26 -9.63 6.72
CA ASP A 51 -1.99 -10.28 7.08
C ASP A 51 -0.77 -9.54 6.50
N VAL A 52 -0.95 -8.95 5.31
CA VAL A 52 0.11 -8.25 4.56
C VAL A 52 -0.49 -7.01 3.87
N VAL A 53 0.24 -5.90 3.94
CA VAL A 53 -0.09 -4.66 3.23
C VAL A 53 0.96 -4.38 2.16
N PHE A 54 0.50 -4.04 0.96
CA PHE A 54 1.36 -3.47 -0.07
C PHE A 54 1.11 -1.97 -0.15
N SER A 55 2.17 -1.18 -0.08
CA SER A 55 2.10 0.27 -0.34
C SER A 55 2.63 0.59 -1.73
N ALA A 56 1.81 1.29 -2.51
CA ALA A 56 2.16 1.86 -3.81
C ALA A 56 2.04 3.40 -3.79
N LEU A 57 2.27 4.00 -2.63
CA LEU A 57 2.25 5.44 -2.45
C LEU A 57 3.58 6.07 -2.90
N PRO A 58 3.60 7.38 -3.16
CA PRO A 58 4.85 8.12 -3.29
C PRO A 58 5.73 7.92 -2.06
N HIS A 59 7.02 8.12 -2.25
CA HIS A 59 8.00 8.13 -1.16
C HIS A 59 7.59 9.16 -0.08
N ALA A 60 8.04 8.93 1.16
CA ALA A 60 7.67 9.53 2.43
C ALA A 60 6.22 9.22 2.85
N ALA A 61 5.26 9.37 1.94
CA ALA A 61 3.86 9.05 2.21
C ALA A 61 3.66 7.54 2.49
N SER A 62 4.50 6.68 1.90
CA SER A 62 4.49 5.25 2.16
C SER A 62 4.93 4.94 3.59
N ALA A 63 6.08 5.47 4.02
CA ALA A 63 6.59 5.31 5.39
C ALA A 63 5.59 5.83 6.44
N GLU A 64 5.01 7.01 6.23
CA GLU A 64 4.00 7.58 7.14
C GLU A 64 2.79 6.65 7.30
N ARG A 65 2.28 6.13 6.19
CA ARG A 65 1.08 5.27 6.20
C ARG A 65 1.36 3.89 6.74
N LEU A 66 2.52 3.30 6.44
CA LEU A 66 2.89 1.96 6.87
C LEU A 66 3.25 1.88 8.36
N GLY A 67 3.67 2.99 8.98
CA GLY A 67 4.05 2.99 10.41
C GLY A 67 2.99 2.40 11.33
N GLN A 68 1.70 2.67 11.08
CA GLN A 68 0.59 2.12 11.87
C GLN A 68 0.41 0.60 11.68
N ALA A 69 0.54 0.12 10.44
CA ALA A 69 0.47 -1.29 10.12
C ALA A 69 1.63 -2.07 10.77
N LEU A 70 2.85 -1.53 10.65
CA LEU A 70 4.06 -2.10 11.26
C LEU A 70 3.96 -2.16 12.79
N ALA A 71 3.49 -1.09 13.43
CA ALA A 71 3.27 -1.05 14.88
C ALA A 71 2.25 -2.09 15.36
N SER A 72 1.32 -2.49 14.49
CA SER A 72 0.32 -3.52 14.74
C SER A 72 0.81 -4.94 14.40
N GLY A 73 2.08 -5.10 14.01
CA GLY A 73 2.68 -6.38 13.65
C GLY A 73 2.32 -6.90 12.26
N ILE A 74 1.64 -6.09 11.44
CA ILE A 74 1.27 -6.44 10.07
C ILE A 74 2.51 -6.34 9.18
N LYS A 75 2.72 -7.34 8.32
CA LYS A 75 3.83 -7.32 7.36
C LYS A 75 3.56 -6.29 6.27
N ALA A 76 4.56 -5.50 5.92
CA ALA A 76 4.45 -4.49 4.87
C ALA A 76 5.42 -4.79 3.72
N ILE A 77 4.97 -4.55 2.49
CA ILE A 77 5.78 -4.53 1.27
C ILE A 77 5.64 -3.14 0.66
N ASP A 78 6.68 -2.33 0.79
CA ASP A 78 6.73 -1.01 0.19
C ASP A 78 7.31 -1.07 -1.23
N ILE A 79 6.53 -0.67 -2.23
CA ILE A 79 6.99 -0.57 -3.62
C ILE A 79 7.76 0.73 -3.84
N SER A 80 7.61 1.72 -2.93
CA SER A 80 8.36 2.97 -2.94
C SER A 80 9.82 2.75 -2.54
N ALA A 81 10.54 3.84 -2.24
CA ALA A 81 11.95 3.79 -1.87
C ALA A 81 12.22 3.91 -0.37
N ASP A 82 11.18 4.14 0.45
CA ASP A 82 11.34 4.57 1.83
C ASP A 82 12.18 3.59 2.66
N PHE A 83 11.87 2.30 2.58
CA PHE A 83 12.55 1.28 3.36
C PHE A 83 13.73 0.59 2.63
N ARG A 84 14.22 1.15 1.51
CA ARG A 84 15.30 0.52 0.71
C ARG A 84 16.69 0.78 1.27
N LEU A 85 16.92 1.98 1.80
CA LEU A 85 18.22 2.39 2.34
C LEU A 85 18.30 1.95 3.81
N ARG A 86 19.46 1.40 4.20
CA ARG A 86 19.67 0.90 5.57
C ARG A 86 20.16 1.97 6.54
N ASP A 87 20.75 3.03 6.01
CA ASP A 87 21.25 4.16 6.78
C ASP A 87 20.25 5.31 6.67
N VAL A 88 19.71 5.72 7.83
CA VAL A 88 18.78 6.84 7.93
C VAL A 88 19.41 8.14 7.43
N ALA A 89 20.70 8.37 7.71
CA ALA A 89 21.39 9.58 7.27
C ALA A 89 21.56 9.61 5.73
N GLU A 90 21.78 8.44 5.12
CA GLU A 90 21.81 8.32 3.66
C GLU A 90 20.44 8.61 3.05
N TYR A 91 19.37 8.07 3.64
CA TYR A 91 18.00 8.38 3.23
C TYR A 91 17.71 9.89 3.30
N GLU A 92 18.00 10.52 4.44
CA GLU A 92 17.75 11.94 4.64
C GLU A 92 18.57 12.80 3.66
N SER A 93 19.79 12.38 3.31
CA SER A 93 20.61 13.06 2.31
C SER A 93 20.06 12.95 0.89
N TRP A 94 19.50 11.81 0.49
CA TRP A 94 18.97 11.61 -0.86
C TRP A 94 17.60 12.24 -1.06
N TYR A 95 16.74 12.14 -0.04
CA TYR A 95 15.36 12.56 -0.12
C TYR A 95 15.08 13.93 0.52
N ASN A 96 16.08 14.49 1.20
CA ASN A 96 16.01 15.81 1.83
C ASN A 96 14.80 15.97 2.78
N ILE A 97 14.51 14.89 3.52
CA ILE A 97 13.41 14.76 4.47
C ILE A 97 13.80 13.75 5.54
N THR A 98 13.41 14.01 6.79
CA THR A 98 13.56 13.05 7.89
C THR A 98 12.75 11.78 7.62
N HIS A 99 13.35 10.61 7.81
CA HIS A 99 12.66 9.34 7.57
C HIS A 99 11.44 9.23 8.50
N PRO A 100 10.19 9.09 7.97
CA PRO A 100 8.99 9.14 8.81
C PRO A 100 8.80 7.93 9.75
N CYS A 101 9.47 6.82 9.45
CA CYS A 101 9.36 5.56 10.21
C CYS A 101 10.71 4.81 10.25
N PRO A 102 11.73 5.33 10.95
CA PRO A 102 13.09 4.81 10.92
C PRO A 102 13.26 3.45 11.63
#